data_AF-A0A9P9YIG1-F1
#
_entry.id   AF-A0A9P9YIG1-F1
#
_cell.length_a   1.000
_cell.length_b   1.000
_cell.length_c   1.000
_cell.angle_alpha   90.00
_cell.angle_beta   90.00
_cell.angle_gamma   90.00
#
_symmetry.space_group_name_H-M   'P 1'
#
loop_
_entity.id
_entity.type
_entity.pdbx_description
1 polymer ?
#
loop_
_entity_poly.entity_id
_entity_poly.type
_entity_poly.pdbx_seq_one_letter_code
_entity_poly.pdbx_strand_id
1 'polypeptide(L)'
;MLRTGIVICVVLSRLLDGPLAIRVHCRHTERIHEENIHHCCQHPDGHNDVTEMCAKQTNFRLPNPDEEAMEDVTVDQAMVGTCWAKCVFDHFDLMQNNTLDMVKVRSYYKSYHKTDPEYETEMLNAYEKCHSKSEDATERFLSLPIVRAFSTAKFCKPTSSIIMSCVIYNFFHNCPKNRWSNSTECVETLAFAKKCKDVLTTM
;
A
#
# COMPACT_ATOMS: atom_id res chain seq x y z
N MET A 1 61.03 36.41 -26.25
CA MET A 1 61.24 35.25 -25.36
C MET A 1 59.98 35.07 -24.52
N LEU A 2 59.44 33.86 -24.58
CA LEU A 2 58.15 33.40 -24.07
C LEU A 2 58.16 33.28 -22.54
N ARG A 3 57.06 33.64 -21.85
CA ARG A 3 56.46 32.81 -20.78
C ARG A 3 55.15 33.43 -20.27
N THR A 4 54.08 33.07 -20.96
CA THR A 4 52.70 33.16 -20.48
C THR A 4 52.53 32.16 -19.33
N GLY A 5 52.30 32.65 -18.11
CA GLY A 5 52.02 31.82 -16.96
C GLY A 5 50.59 31.29 -17.03
N ILE A 6 50.45 30.00 -17.28
CA ILE A 6 49.17 29.28 -17.27
C ILE A 6 48.78 29.09 -15.79
N VAL A 7 47.78 29.84 -15.33
CA VAL A 7 47.11 29.57 -14.06
C VAL A 7 46.17 28.38 -14.29
N ILE A 8 46.63 27.20 -13.90
CA ILE A 8 45.81 25.97 -13.92
C ILE A 8 44.79 26.10 -12.79
N CYS A 9 43.57 26.52 -13.10
CA CYS A 9 42.41 26.33 -12.24
C CYS A 9 42.14 24.82 -12.13
N VAL A 10 42.70 24.18 -11.10
CA VAL A 10 42.30 22.84 -10.69
C VAL A 10 40.88 22.96 -10.12
N VAL A 11 39.87 22.75 -10.96
CA VAL A 11 38.50 22.54 -10.52
C VAL A 11 38.50 21.22 -9.75
N LEU A 12 38.61 21.32 -8.42
CA LEU A 12 38.28 20.25 -7.50
C LEU A 12 36.80 19.96 -7.65
N SER A 13 36.46 19.04 -8.55
CA SER A 13 35.16 18.38 -8.62
C SER A 13 34.96 17.57 -7.33
N ARG A 14 34.60 18.28 -6.26
CA ARG A 14 34.12 17.74 -5.01
C ARG A 14 32.83 16.96 -5.33
N LEU A 15 32.89 15.65 -5.14
CA LEU A 15 31.80 14.82 -4.66
C LEU A 15 30.42 15.18 -5.26
N LEU A 16 30.24 14.85 -6.53
CA LEU A 16 28.91 14.42 -6.96
C LEU A 16 28.73 13.03 -6.36
N ASP A 17 28.15 12.97 -5.16
CA ASP A 17 27.44 11.77 -4.72
C ASP A 17 26.35 11.55 -5.77
N GLY A 18 26.67 10.72 -6.77
CA GLY A 18 25.67 10.16 -7.65
C GLY A 18 24.61 9.47 -6.79
N PRO A 19 23.35 9.36 -7.26
CA PRO A 19 22.32 8.69 -6.48
C PRO A 19 22.86 7.31 -6.11
N LEU A 20 22.95 7.04 -4.80
CA LEU A 20 23.34 5.74 -4.25
C LEU A 20 22.50 4.68 -4.96
N ALA A 21 23.12 3.95 -5.88
CA ALA A 21 22.41 2.97 -6.68
C ALA A 21 22.07 1.79 -5.77
N ILE A 22 20.81 1.74 -5.31
CA ILE A 22 20.30 0.67 -4.45
C ILE A 22 20.39 -0.64 -5.24
N ARG A 23 21.23 -1.57 -4.76
CA ARG A 23 21.33 -2.92 -5.32
C ARG A 23 20.25 -3.81 -4.72
N VAL A 24 19.14 -3.92 -5.44
CA VAL A 24 18.05 -4.83 -5.10
C VAL A 24 18.36 -6.27 -5.54
N HIS A 25 18.29 -7.21 -4.60
CA HIS A 25 18.39 -8.65 -4.81
C HIS A 25 17.06 -9.32 -4.44
N CYS A 26 16.27 -9.74 -5.43
CA CYS A 26 14.91 -10.29 -5.21
C CYS A 26 14.85 -11.63 -4.45
N ARG A 27 15.99 -12.18 -4.03
CA ARG A 27 16.09 -13.40 -3.21
C ARG A 27 16.52 -13.12 -1.78
N HIS A 28 16.83 -11.88 -1.43
CA HIS A 28 17.24 -11.48 -0.08
C HIS A 28 16.13 -10.60 0.51
N THR A 29 15.08 -11.24 1.00
CA THR A 29 13.91 -10.59 1.60
C THR A 29 14.16 -10.17 3.06
N GLU A 30 15.23 -10.64 3.68
CA GLU A 30 15.51 -10.50 5.13
C GLU A 30 15.76 -9.05 5.59
N ARG A 31 15.87 -8.12 4.66
CA ARG A 31 16.02 -6.67 4.91
C ARG A 31 14.79 -5.88 4.52
N ILE A 32 13.78 -6.54 3.97
CA ILE A 32 12.56 -5.92 3.48
C ILE A 32 11.48 -6.19 4.52
N HIS A 33 11.09 -5.13 5.21
CA HIS A 33 10.02 -5.13 6.20
C HIS A 33 8.74 -4.69 5.50
N GLU A 34 8.06 -5.63 4.83
CA GLU A 34 6.82 -5.35 4.10
C GLU A 34 5.66 -5.02 5.05
N GLU A 35 5.70 -5.54 6.28
CA GLU A 35 4.79 -5.20 7.38
C GLU A 35 4.76 -3.70 7.66
N ASN A 36 5.86 -3.03 7.38
CA ASN A 36 6.11 -1.65 7.75
C ASN A 36 5.78 -0.64 6.64
N ILE A 37 5.30 -1.11 5.48
CA ILE A 37 4.96 -0.22 4.36
C ILE A 37 3.93 0.86 4.72
N HIS A 38 3.10 0.59 5.73
CA HIS A 38 2.06 1.50 6.22
C HIS A 38 2.63 2.79 6.84
N HIS A 39 3.86 2.78 7.37
CA HIS A 39 4.52 3.98 7.89
C HIS A 39 5.37 4.70 6.84
N CYS A 40 5.64 4.06 5.70
CA CYS A 40 6.47 4.61 4.63
C CYS A 40 5.77 5.67 3.78
N CYS A 41 4.45 5.57 3.64
CA CYS A 41 3.64 6.58 2.96
C CYS A 41 2.65 7.21 3.94
N GLN A 42 2.81 8.51 4.22
CA GLN A 42 1.94 9.19 5.17
C GLN A 42 0.54 9.40 4.59
N HIS A 43 -0.48 8.90 5.30
CA HIS A 43 -1.89 9.19 5.03
C HIS A 43 -2.32 10.51 5.71
N PRO A 44 -3.36 11.20 5.20
CA PRO A 44 -3.95 12.36 5.86
C PRO A 44 -4.50 12.03 7.25
N ASP A 45 -4.59 13.05 8.11
CA ASP A 45 -5.18 12.94 9.45
C ASP A 45 -6.59 12.33 9.40
N GLY A 46 -6.93 11.52 10.41
CA GLY A 46 -8.22 10.84 10.52
C GLY A 46 -8.38 9.56 9.69
N HIS A 47 -7.45 9.27 8.76
CA HIS A 47 -7.44 7.98 8.05
C HIS A 47 -7.33 6.78 9.01
N ASN A 48 -6.47 6.92 10.03
CA ASN A 48 -6.22 5.84 10.99
C ASN A 48 -7.40 5.63 11.96
N ASP A 49 -8.18 6.66 12.25
CA ASP A 49 -9.32 6.58 13.18
C ASP A 49 -10.39 5.60 12.69
N VAL A 50 -10.74 5.66 11.40
CA VAL A 50 -11.72 4.76 10.79
C VAL A 50 -11.17 3.34 10.73
N THR A 51 -9.89 3.21 10.40
CA THR A 51 -9.20 1.91 10.35
C THR A 51 -9.20 1.22 11.72
N GLU A 52 -8.87 1.95 12.78
CA GLU A 52 -8.88 1.47 14.17
C GLU A 52 -10.29 1.17 14.68
N MET A 53 -11.26 2.03 14.37
CA MET A 53 -12.66 1.82 14.72
C MET A 53 -13.17 0.50 14.11
N CYS A 54 -12.96 0.30 12.81
CA CYS A 54 -13.38 -0.92 12.13
C CYS A 54 -12.63 -2.14 12.66
N ALA A 55 -11.33 -2.02 12.94
CA ALA A 55 -10.55 -3.10 13.53
C ALA A 55 -11.12 -3.58 14.87
N LYS A 56 -11.49 -2.65 15.75
CA LYS A 56 -12.16 -2.95 17.03
C LYS A 56 -13.52 -3.62 16.83
N GLN A 57 -14.33 -3.14 15.89
CA GLN A 57 -15.67 -3.70 15.62
C GLN A 57 -15.64 -5.12 15.05
N THR A 58 -14.61 -5.45 14.28
CA THR A 58 -14.49 -6.74 13.57
C THR A 58 -13.50 -7.68 14.23
N ASN A 59 -12.88 -7.28 15.35
CA ASN A 59 -11.80 -8.01 16.01
C ASN A 59 -10.62 -8.29 15.06
N PHE A 60 -10.35 -7.37 14.14
CA PHE A 60 -9.18 -7.43 13.26
C PHE A 60 -7.97 -6.87 14.01
N ARG A 61 -6.85 -7.59 13.96
CA ARG A 61 -5.59 -7.13 14.54
C ARG A 61 -4.86 -6.29 13.51
N LEU A 62 -4.73 -4.99 13.78
CA LEU A 62 -3.87 -4.12 12.98
C LEU A 62 -2.40 -4.50 13.22
N PRO A 63 -1.53 -4.38 12.21
CA PRO A 63 -0.09 -4.56 12.39
C PRO A 63 0.45 -3.65 13.48
N ASN A 64 1.26 -4.20 14.37
CA ASN A 64 2.04 -3.45 15.34
C ASN A 64 3.42 -3.13 14.74
N PRO A 65 3.96 -1.89 14.86
CA PRO A 65 5.32 -1.57 14.43
C PRO A 65 6.43 -2.50 14.95
N ASP A 66 6.20 -3.17 16.07
CA ASP A 66 7.16 -4.09 16.69
C ASP A 66 6.92 -5.57 16.33
N GLU A 67 5.93 -5.88 15.48
CA GLU A 67 5.54 -7.25 15.12
C GLU A 67 5.98 -7.58 13.69
N GLU A 68 6.74 -8.68 13.53
CA GLU A 68 7.14 -9.18 12.21
C GLU A 68 5.90 -9.57 11.37
N ALA A 69 5.99 -9.40 10.05
CA ALA A 69 4.94 -9.83 9.14
C ALA A 69 4.60 -11.31 9.36
N MET A 70 3.31 -11.64 9.32
CA MET A 70 2.91 -13.03 9.23
C MET A 70 3.32 -13.59 7.87
N GLU A 71 4.28 -14.51 7.83
CA GLU A 71 4.66 -15.21 6.59
C GLU A 71 3.52 -16.07 6.03
N ASP A 72 2.63 -16.57 6.90
CA ASP A 72 1.47 -17.39 6.54
C ASP A 72 0.16 -16.75 7.01
N VAL A 73 -0.60 -16.17 6.08
CA VAL A 73 -1.96 -15.71 6.34
C VAL A 73 -2.90 -16.92 6.41
N THR A 74 -3.39 -17.24 7.62
CA THR A 74 -4.37 -18.31 7.78
C THR A 74 -5.72 -17.93 7.14
N VAL A 75 -6.52 -18.94 6.79
CA VAL A 75 -7.89 -18.72 6.26
C VAL A 75 -8.73 -17.87 7.22
N ASP A 76 -8.59 -18.07 8.54
CA ASP A 76 -9.30 -17.26 9.54
C ASP A 76 -8.87 -15.80 9.51
N GLN A 77 -7.57 -15.52 9.40
CA GLN A 77 -7.06 -14.14 9.32
C GLN A 77 -7.50 -13.45 8.03
N ALA A 78 -7.43 -14.15 6.89
CA ALA A 78 -7.98 -13.66 5.63
C ALA A 78 -9.48 -13.34 5.76
N MET A 79 -10.25 -14.21 6.44
CA MET A 79 -11.69 -14.02 6.64
C MET A 79 -12.03 -12.87 7.58
N VAL A 80 -11.30 -12.68 8.70
CA VAL A 80 -11.50 -11.50 9.57
C VAL A 80 -11.19 -10.20 8.79
N GLY A 81 -10.17 -10.22 7.93
CA GLY A 81 -9.83 -9.11 7.05
C GLY A 81 -10.98 -8.70 6.11
N THR A 82 -11.81 -9.64 5.66
CA THR A 82 -12.98 -9.34 4.80
C THR A 82 -13.99 -8.43 5.50
N CYS A 83 -14.27 -8.67 6.78
CA CYS A 83 -15.22 -7.86 7.53
C CYS A 83 -14.64 -6.50 7.90
N TRP A 84 -13.36 -6.45 8.24
CA TRP A 84 -12.66 -5.19 8.48
C TRP A 84 -12.73 -4.27 7.26
N ALA A 85 -12.35 -4.77 6.08
CA ALA A 85 -12.39 -3.99 4.84
C ALA A 85 -13.82 -3.58 4.48
N LYS A 86 -14.81 -4.46 4.67
CA LYS A 86 -16.22 -4.11 4.48
C LYS A 86 -16.65 -2.95 5.37
N CYS A 87 -16.29 -2.97 6.66
CA CYS A 87 -16.59 -1.88 7.59
C CYS A 87 -16.03 -0.54 7.09
N VAL A 88 -14.77 -0.52 6.62
CA VAL A 88 -14.14 0.71 6.11
C VAL A 88 -14.87 1.23 4.87
N PHE A 89 -15.20 0.35 3.93
CA PHE A 89 -15.90 0.73 2.70
C PHE A 89 -17.34 1.18 2.94
N ASP A 90 -18.04 0.56 3.90
CA ASP A 90 -19.38 0.96 4.32
C ASP A 90 -19.34 2.34 5.01
N HIS A 91 -18.33 2.60 5.86
CA HIS A 91 -18.18 3.87 6.56
C HIS A 91 -18.05 5.06 5.59
N PHE A 92 -17.27 4.89 4.51
CA PHE A 92 -17.07 5.92 3.49
C PHE A 92 -18.10 5.90 2.35
N ASP A 93 -19.08 5.00 2.42
CA ASP A 93 -20.07 4.76 1.36
C ASP A 93 -19.44 4.61 -0.04
N LEU A 94 -18.43 3.75 -0.17
CA LEU A 94 -17.70 3.56 -1.45
C LEU A 94 -18.33 2.50 -2.36
N MET A 95 -19.31 1.77 -1.84
CA MET A 95 -19.91 0.61 -2.52
C MET A 95 -21.35 0.89 -2.95
N GLN A 96 -21.77 0.23 -4.02
CA GLN A 96 -23.16 0.12 -4.45
C GLN A 96 -23.41 -1.32 -4.91
N ASN A 97 -24.46 -1.96 -4.39
CA ASN A 97 -24.82 -3.34 -4.75
C ASN A 97 -23.68 -4.36 -4.61
N ASN A 98 -22.83 -4.20 -3.59
CA ASN A 98 -21.62 -5.01 -3.35
C ASN A 98 -20.52 -4.88 -4.42
N THR A 99 -20.57 -3.83 -5.25
CA THR A 99 -19.51 -3.46 -6.21
C THR A 99 -18.99 -2.07 -5.88
N LEU A 100 -17.73 -1.80 -6.23
CA LEU A 100 -17.14 -0.47 -6.06
C LEU A 100 -17.86 0.55 -6.93
N ASP A 101 -18.27 1.68 -6.35
CA ASP A 101 -18.89 2.77 -7.09
C ASP A 101 -17.87 3.90 -7.30
N MET A 102 -17.28 3.96 -8.49
CA MET A 102 -16.28 5.00 -8.81
C MET A 102 -16.83 6.42 -8.80
N VAL A 103 -18.16 6.61 -8.93
CA VAL A 103 -18.77 7.93 -8.77
C VAL A 103 -18.71 8.35 -7.29
N LYS A 104 -19.06 7.44 -6.38
CA LYS A 104 -18.96 7.69 -4.93
C LYS A 104 -17.51 7.87 -4.47
N VAL A 105 -16.59 7.02 -4.93
CA VAL A 105 -15.14 7.17 -4.67
C VAL A 105 -14.66 8.55 -5.10
N ARG A 106 -14.96 8.96 -6.34
CA ARG A 106 -14.56 10.27 -6.85
C ARG A 106 -15.18 11.41 -6.05
N SER A 107 -16.44 11.27 -5.65
CA SER A 107 -17.14 12.25 -4.81
C SER A 107 -16.47 12.42 -3.45
N TYR A 108 -16.14 11.31 -2.77
CA TYR A 108 -15.48 11.32 -1.47
C TYR A 108 -14.12 12.02 -1.53
N TYR A 109 -13.22 11.55 -2.40
CA TYR A 109 -11.85 12.08 -2.44
C TYR A 109 -11.82 13.56 -2.84
N LYS A 110 -12.64 13.97 -3.82
CA LYS A 110 -12.77 15.39 -4.21
C LYS A 110 -13.42 16.27 -3.15
N SER A 111 -14.18 15.70 -2.22
CA SER A 111 -14.88 16.49 -1.20
C SER A 111 -13.97 16.74 0.01
N TYR A 112 -13.24 15.71 0.44
CA TYR A 112 -12.51 15.70 1.71
C TYR A 112 -10.99 15.88 1.57
N HIS A 113 -10.41 15.70 0.38
CA HIS A 113 -8.96 15.82 0.15
C HIS A 113 -8.56 16.97 -0.77
N LYS A 114 -9.40 18.01 -0.89
CA LYS A 114 -9.18 19.19 -1.77
C LYS A 114 -7.87 19.92 -1.52
N THR A 115 -7.38 19.92 -0.28
CA THR A 115 -6.15 20.59 0.12
C THR A 115 -4.90 19.76 -0.16
N ASP A 116 -5.07 18.56 -0.72
CA ASP A 116 -4.04 17.57 -0.94
C ASP A 116 -4.21 16.85 -2.29
N PRO A 117 -4.03 17.61 -3.39
CA PRO A 117 -4.37 17.14 -4.74
C PRO A 117 -3.50 15.96 -5.22
N GLU A 118 -2.27 15.82 -4.72
CA GLU A 118 -1.39 14.69 -5.07
C GLU A 118 -1.91 13.40 -4.44
N TYR A 119 -2.31 13.42 -3.16
CA TYR A 119 -2.94 12.26 -2.51
C TYR A 119 -4.27 11.90 -3.16
N GLU A 120 -5.12 12.90 -3.41
CA GLU A 120 -6.40 12.71 -4.10
C GLU A 120 -6.18 12.00 -5.44
N THR A 121 -5.23 12.50 -6.25
CA THR A 121 -4.93 11.95 -7.57
C THR A 121 -4.47 10.50 -7.49
N GLU A 122 -3.51 10.19 -6.61
CA GLU A 122 -2.96 8.84 -6.53
C GLU A 122 -3.94 7.83 -5.92
N MET A 123 -4.78 8.23 -4.97
CA MET A 123 -5.87 7.38 -4.48
C MET A 123 -6.90 7.10 -5.57
N LEU A 124 -7.32 8.11 -6.33
CA LEU A 124 -8.24 7.91 -7.45
C LEU A 124 -7.65 6.99 -8.54
N ASN A 125 -6.36 7.15 -8.85
CA ASN A 125 -5.66 6.27 -9.78
C ASN A 125 -5.60 4.82 -9.27
N ALA A 126 -5.35 4.63 -7.97
CA ALA A 126 -5.35 3.31 -7.34
C ALA A 126 -6.73 2.65 -7.43
N TYR A 127 -7.80 3.34 -7.03
CA TYR A 127 -9.16 2.81 -7.14
C TYR A 127 -9.56 2.51 -8.58
N GLU A 128 -9.24 3.37 -9.56
CA GLU A 128 -9.56 3.14 -10.97
C GLU A 128 -8.89 1.87 -11.51
N LYS A 129 -7.63 1.61 -11.13
CA LYS A 129 -6.92 0.37 -11.49
C LYS A 129 -7.56 -0.87 -10.85
N CYS A 130 -8.07 -0.72 -9.63
CA CYS A 130 -8.66 -1.81 -8.84
C CYS A 130 -10.16 -2.00 -9.09
N HIS A 131 -10.80 -1.06 -9.80
CA HIS A 131 -12.21 -1.10 -10.16
C HIS A 131 -12.51 -2.12 -11.26
N SER A 132 -11.54 -2.43 -12.13
CA SER A 132 -11.79 -3.29 -13.29
C SER A 132 -11.71 -4.78 -12.95
N LYS A 133 -12.87 -5.46 -12.99
CA LYS A 133 -13.11 -6.90 -13.25
C LYS A 133 -12.38 -7.97 -12.42
N SER A 134 -11.49 -7.64 -11.50
CA SER A 134 -10.78 -8.61 -10.63
C SER A 134 -11.61 -9.06 -9.43
N GLU A 135 -12.92 -9.34 -9.63
CA GLU A 135 -13.68 -10.22 -8.72
C GLU A 135 -13.18 -11.66 -8.94
N ASP A 136 -11.92 -11.82 -8.52
CA ASP A 136 -10.91 -12.76 -8.95
C ASP A 136 -11.17 -14.17 -8.40
N ALA A 137 -10.36 -15.13 -8.84
CA ALA A 137 -10.34 -16.48 -8.30
C ALA A 137 -10.31 -16.52 -6.76
N THR A 138 -9.70 -15.52 -6.11
CA THR A 138 -9.69 -15.33 -4.65
C THR A 138 -11.08 -15.07 -4.06
N GLU A 139 -11.91 -14.22 -4.68
CA GLU A 139 -13.29 -14.00 -4.23
C GLU A 139 -14.08 -15.31 -4.30
N ARG A 140 -13.91 -16.05 -5.41
CA ARG A 140 -14.56 -17.36 -5.60
C ARG A 140 -14.09 -18.36 -4.56
N PHE A 141 -12.78 -18.46 -4.32
CA PHE A 141 -12.17 -19.37 -3.37
C PHE A 141 -12.65 -19.10 -1.93
N LEU A 142 -12.54 -17.85 -1.46
CA LEU A 142 -13.00 -17.45 -0.12
C LEU A 142 -14.53 -17.58 0.04
N SER A 143 -15.27 -17.56 -1.08
CA SER A 143 -16.70 -17.79 -1.09
C SER A 143 -17.10 -19.26 -1.15
N LEU A 144 -16.16 -20.20 -1.32
CA LEU A 144 -16.47 -21.63 -1.33
C LEU A 144 -17.02 -22.07 0.04
N PRO A 145 -18.14 -22.81 0.08
CA PRO A 145 -18.73 -23.28 1.33
C PRO A 145 -17.77 -24.07 2.20
N ILE A 146 -16.85 -24.83 1.59
CA ILE A 146 -15.85 -25.61 2.31
C ILE A 146 -14.86 -24.72 3.06
N VAL A 147 -14.37 -23.64 2.45
CA VAL A 147 -13.46 -22.68 3.07
C VAL A 147 -14.15 -22.01 4.27
N ARG A 148 -15.43 -21.65 4.10
CA ARG A 148 -16.24 -21.09 5.20
C ARG A 148 -16.47 -22.09 6.34
N ALA A 149 -16.66 -23.37 6.03
CA ALA A 149 -16.91 -24.39 7.04
C ALA A 149 -15.68 -24.68 7.92
N PHE A 150 -14.48 -24.44 7.40
CA PHE A 150 -13.22 -24.58 8.15
C PHE A 150 -12.81 -23.32 8.90
N SER A 151 -13.52 -22.21 8.69
CA SER A 151 -13.23 -20.96 9.39
C SER A 151 -14.08 -20.78 10.64
N THR A 152 -13.45 -20.29 11.70
CA THR A 152 -14.15 -19.87 12.92
C THR A 152 -14.52 -18.38 12.91
N ALA A 153 -14.03 -17.64 11.92
CA ALA A 153 -14.21 -16.20 11.79
C ALA A 153 -15.58 -15.82 11.21
N LYS A 154 -16.03 -14.61 11.56
CA LYS A 154 -17.21 -14.00 10.93
C LYS A 154 -16.89 -13.73 9.46
N PHE A 155 -17.73 -14.24 8.56
CA PHE A 155 -17.58 -14.03 7.13
C PHE A 155 -18.29 -12.76 6.64
N CYS A 156 -17.57 -11.96 5.86
CA CYS A 156 -18.13 -10.91 5.02
C CYS A 156 -17.75 -11.18 3.56
N LYS A 157 -18.51 -10.64 2.60
CA LYS A 157 -18.16 -10.79 1.17
C LYS A 157 -16.75 -10.20 0.94
N PRO A 158 -15.81 -10.93 0.31
CA PRO A 158 -14.41 -10.54 0.22
C PRO A 158 -14.12 -9.40 -0.78
N THR A 159 -15.12 -8.94 -1.54
CA THR A 159 -14.95 -7.91 -2.56
C THR A 159 -14.25 -6.66 -2.02
N SER A 160 -14.67 -6.15 -0.86
CA SER A 160 -14.04 -4.96 -0.24
C SER A 160 -12.58 -5.20 0.16
N SER A 161 -12.23 -6.38 0.70
CA SER A 161 -10.83 -6.66 1.07
C SER A 161 -9.94 -6.82 -0.16
N ILE A 162 -10.44 -7.46 -1.22
CA ILE A 162 -9.68 -7.60 -2.48
C ILE A 162 -9.40 -6.22 -3.10
N ILE A 163 -10.41 -5.35 -3.17
CA ILE A 163 -10.22 -3.98 -3.65
C ILE A 163 -9.26 -3.22 -2.73
N MET A 164 -9.42 -3.34 -1.40
CA MET A 164 -8.52 -2.68 -0.44
C MET A 164 -7.06 -3.09 -0.63
N SER A 165 -6.76 -4.39 -0.70
CA SER A 165 -5.39 -4.88 -0.91
C SER A 165 -4.82 -4.36 -2.24
N CYS A 166 -5.61 -4.37 -3.31
CA CYS A 166 -5.21 -3.80 -4.60
C CYS A 166 -4.92 -2.28 -4.50
N VAL A 167 -5.74 -1.53 -3.77
CA VAL A 167 -5.58 -0.08 -3.59
C VAL A 167 -4.33 0.22 -2.76
N ILE A 168 -4.12 -0.48 -1.64
CA ILE A 168 -2.92 -0.36 -0.80
C ILE A 168 -1.68 -0.61 -1.65
N TYR A 169 -1.67 -1.71 -2.42
CA TYR A 169 -0.58 -2.03 -3.34
C TYR A 169 -0.31 -0.90 -4.34
N ASN A 170 -1.34 -0.47 -5.08
CA ASN A 170 -1.16 0.55 -6.12
C ASN A 170 -0.77 1.91 -5.54
N PHE A 171 -1.36 2.30 -4.41
CA PHE A 171 -1.05 3.56 -3.76
C PHE A 171 0.37 3.56 -3.20
N PHE A 172 0.81 2.49 -2.53
CA PHE A 172 2.19 2.37 -2.03
C PHE A 172 3.24 2.59 -3.13
N HIS A 173 3.05 1.95 -4.29
CA HIS A 173 3.99 2.06 -5.42
C HIS A 173 4.05 3.47 -6.03
N ASN A 174 2.97 4.24 -5.89
CA ASN A 174 2.79 5.58 -6.46
C ASN A 174 2.69 6.66 -5.39
N CYS A 175 3.10 6.38 -4.15
CA CYS A 175 3.00 7.33 -3.04
C CYS A 175 3.65 8.67 -3.42
N PRO A 176 2.95 9.81 -3.22
CA PRO A 176 3.49 11.13 -3.48
C PRO A 176 4.83 11.38 -2.76
N LYS A 177 5.79 12.01 -3.45
CA LYS A 177 7.15 12.21 -2.91
C LYS A 177 7.18 13.03 -1.62
N ASN A 178 6.27 13.98 -1.48
CA ASN A 178 6.12 14.80 -0.28
C ASN A 178 5.53 14.04 0.92
N ARG A 179 4.96 12.85 0.70
CA ARG A 179 4.39 11.95 1.72
C ARG A 179 5.28 10.76 2.03
N TRP A 180 6.30 10.55 1.21
CA TRP A 180 7.21 9.42 1.33
C TRP A 180 8.27 9.63 2.42
N SER A 181 8.43 8.64 3.29
CA SER A 181 9.52 8.61 4.26
C SER A 181 10.87 8.32 3.57
N ASN A 182 11.87 9.16 3.81
CA ASN A 182 13.22 8.96 3.29
C ASN A 182 14.09 8.06 4.20
N SER A 183 13.48 7.28 5.11
CA SER A 183 14.23 6.27 5.85
C SER A 183 14.84 5.23 4.90
N THR A 184 15.98 4.66 5.30
CA THR A 184 16.64 3.60 4.54
C THR A 184 15.68 2.44 4.26
N GLU A 185 14.94 2.00 5.28
CA GLU A 185 13.93 0.95 5.20
C GLU A 185 12.92 1.22 4.09
N CYS A 186 12.24 2.37 4.13
CA CYS A 186 11.23 2.69 3.13
C CYS A 186 11.83 2.76 1.73
N VAL A 187 12.94 3.48 1.56
CA VAL A 187 13.61 3.62 0.27
C VAL A 187 14.03 2.26 -0.32
N GLU A 188 14.55 1.35 0.51
CA GLU A 188 14.90 -0.01 0.10
C GLU A 188 13.65 -0.85 -0.22
N THR A 189 12.62 -0.80 0.61
CA THR A 189 11.34 -1.51 0.39
C THR A 189 10.66 -1.07 -0.90
N LEU A 190 10.59 0.22 -1.21
CA LEU A 190 10.03 0.70 -2.48
C LEU A 190 10.87 0.32 -3.69
N ALA A 191 12.20 0.34 -3.57
CA ALA A 191 13.09 -0.09 -4.63
C ALA A 191 12.95 -1.60 -4.89
N PHE A 192 12.82 -2.40 -3.82
CA PHE A 192 12.53 -3.82 -3.89
C PHE A 192 11.19 -4.07 -4.57
N ALA A 193 10.13 -3.45 -4.06
CA ALA A 193 8.76 -3.55 -4.56
C ALA A 193 8.64 -3.27 -6.07
N LYS A 194 9.29 -2.21 -6.55
CA LYS A 194 9.27 -1.83 -7.96
C LYS A 194 10.04 -2.77 -8.88
N LYS A 195 11.07 -3.45 -8.37
CA LYS A 195 12.01 -4.24 -9.18
C LYS A 195 11.73 -5.74 -9.13
N CYS A 196 11.22 -6.23 -8.00
CA CYS A 196 10.96 -7.63 -7.74
C CYS A 196 9.46 -7.92 -7.93
N LYS A 197 9.08 -8.21 -9.18
CA LYS A 197 7.73 -8.71 -9.46
C LYS A 197 7.52 -10.06 -8.76
N ASP A 198 6.30 -10.27 -8.28
CA ASP A 198 5.82 -11.55 -7.72
C ASP A 198 6.36 -11.96 -6.34
N VAL A 199 7.08 -11.08 -5.64
CA VAL A 199 7.43 -11.28 -4.21
C VAL A 199 6.40 -10.62 -3.29
N LEU A 200 5.83 -9.49 -3.73
CA LEU A 200 4.77 -8.75 -3.01
C LEU A 200 3.35 -9.30 -3.20
N THR A 201 3.20 -10.44 -3.87
CA THR A 201 1.87 -11.02 -4.16
C THR A 201 1.26 -11.78 -2.98
N THR A 202 1.90 -11.77 -1.81
CA THR A 202 1.44 -12.45 -0.58
C THR A 202 0.77 -11.51 0.42
N MET A 203 0.13 -10.42 -0.03
CA MET A 203 -0.87 -9.71 0.78
C MET A 203 -2.29 -10.27 0.58
#